data_AF-A0AAW1Q3F5-F1
#
_entry.id   AF-A0AAW1Q3F5-F1
#
_cell.length_a   1.000
_cell.length_b   1.000
_cell.length_c   1.000
_cell.angle_alpha   90.00
_cell.angle_beta   90.00
_cell.angle_gamma   90.00
#
_symmetry.space_group_name_H-M   'P 1'
#
loop_
_entity.id
_entity.type
_entity.pdbx_description
1 polymer ?
#
loop_
_entity_poly.entity_id
_entity_poly.type
_entity_poly.pdbx_seq_one_letter_code
_entity_poly.pdbx_strand_id
1 'polypeptide(L)'
;MAESAFLSQPKEAPSLQCERRCLLTSLPNEILREICRHLKAGDLARLCVQDTQLYELAGERDLWQPFCVAKWQQCDTPGSLLMSPAIYNDNWRALYSARMSMPPGLPICVDKLHALQLSAAATQSGTIVQRLFTESMQALFSIGLAVNQDKTLKASRDYKLCLASLIWWLRTHPEVIIAYVRQTNAALQEYDMWSSGFVNWAQIPSRRSAIAFLQAAACSAQPWEHASLLQRLEIDVGHLDYSIRSVEEESENLGVRIPAGVPAAHWWFWLSGRVTSTRSC
;
A
#
# COMPACT_ATOMS: atom_id res chain seq x y z
N MET A 1 9.81 55.48 32.10
CA MET A 1 9.88 56.38 30.94
C MET A 1 10.92 55.80 30.01
N ALA A 2 10.48 55.14 28.94
CA ALA A 2 11.35 54.52 27.93
C ALA A 2 10.87 55.01 26.56
N GLU A 3 11.72 55.75 25.87
CA GLU A 3 11.45 56.32 24.55
C GLU A 3 11.54 55.22 23.48
N SER A 4 10.43 55.00 22.78
CA SER A 4 10.32 54.08 21.66
C SER A 4 10.75 54.79 20.38
N ALA A 5 11.92 54.42 19.86
CA ALA A 5 12.44 54.90 18.58
C ALA A 5 11.69 54.21 17.43
N PHE A 6 10.83 54.98 16.76
CA PHE A 6 10.18 54.60 15.50
C PHE A 6 11.21 54.55 14.37
N LEU A 7 11.66 53.34 14.00
CA LEU A 7 12.43 53.11 12.78
C LEU A 7 11.49 53.21 11.57
N SER A 8 11.62 54.30 10.82
CA SER A 8 10.94 54.50 9.54
C SER A 8 11.38 53.44 8.53
N GLN A 9 10.45 52.62 8.06
CA GLN A 9 10.71 51.64 7.01
C GLN A 9 11.07 52.35 5.70
N PRO A 10 12.06 51.84 4.95
CA PRO A 10 12.43 52.39 3.65
C PRO A 10 11.28 52.21 2.66
N LYS A 11 10.95 53.29 1.95
CA LYS A 11 9.93 53.36 0.90
C LYS A 11 10.42 52.52 -0.29
N GLU A 12 9.93 51.28 -0.41
CA GLU A 12 10.25 50.41 -1.54
C GLU A 12 9.86 51.11 -2.86
N ALA A 13 10.84 51.28 -3.74
CA ALA A 13 10.59 51.79 -5.08
C ALA A 13 9.70 50.79 -5.83
N PRO A 14 8.73 51.24 -6.64
CA PRO A 14 7.88 50.34 -7.42
C PRO A 14 8.79 49.53 -8.35
N SER A 15 8.98 48.25 -8.02
CA SER A 15 9.70 47.33 -8.88
C SER A 15 8.95 47.31 -10.20
N LEU A 16 9.60 47.76 -11.27
CA LEU A 16 9.19 47.54 -12.65
C LEU A 16 9.25 46.03 -12.91
N GLN A 17 8.26 45.31 -12.39
CA GLN A 17 7.94 43.96 -12.81
C GLN A 17 7.51 44.10 -14.26
N CYS A 18 8.48 43.93 -15.16
CA CYS A 18 8.23 43.76 -16.58
C CYS A 18 7.24 42.61 -16.70
N GLU A 19 5.95 42.93 -16.92
CA GLU A 19 4.88 42.00 -17.21
C GLU A 19 5.21 41.29 -18.54
N ARG A 20 6.14 40.34 -18.50
CA ARG A 20 6.28 39.33 -19.55
C ARG A 20 5.10 38.39 -19.39
N ARG A 21 3.92 38.86 -19.82
CA ARG A 21 2.75 38.01 -19.95
C ARG A 21 3.13 36.86 -20.87
N CYS A 22 3.02 35.64 -20.35
CA CYS A 22 3.26 34.44 -21.14
C CYS A 22 2.27 34.46 -22.32
N LEU A 23 2.75 34.35 -23.56
CA LEU A 23 1.85 34.33 -24.73
C LEU A 23 0.78 33.23 -24.61
N LEU A 24 1.09 32.15 -23.89
CA LEU A 24 0.14 31.08 -23.61
C LEU A 24 -1.09 31.55 -22.84
N THR A 25 -0.94 32.38 -21.80
CA THR A 25 -2.07 32.82 -20.95
C THR A 25 -3.00 33.81 -21.66
N SER A 26 -2.61 34.30 -22.84
CA SER A 26 -3.48 35.12 -23.69
C SER A 26 -4.49 34.31 -24.51
N LEU A 27 -4.32 32.98 -24.58
CA LEU A 27 -5.24 32.10 -25.30
C LEU A 27 -6.53 31.85 -24.49
N PRO A 28 -7.69 31.65 -25.16
CA PRO A 28 -8.91 31.20 -24.48
C PRO A 28 -8.71 29.88 -23.74
N ASN A 29 -9.36 29.72 -22.58
CA ASN A 29 -9.22 28.54 -21.72
C ASN A 29 -9.59 27.24 -22.44
N GLU A 30 -10.52 27.29 -23.39
CA GLU A 30 -10.95 26.14 -24.20
C GLU A 30 -9.80 25.63 -25.09
N ILE A 31 -9.06 26.56 -25.70
CA ILE A 31 -7.91 26.24 -26.54
C ILE A 31 -6.76 25.72 -25.69
N LEU A 32 -6.50 26.36 -24.54
CA LEU A 32 -5.49 25.88 -23.59
C LEU A 32 -5.82 24.48 -23.07
N ARG A 33 -7.09 24.22 -22.72
CA ARG A 33 -7.53 22.90 -22.26
C ARG A 33 -7.31 21.86 -23.34
N GLU A 34 -7.65 22.17 -24.59
CA GLU A 34 -7.45 21.26 -25.71
C GLU A 34 -5.96 20.97 -25.93
N ILE A 35 -5.09 21.99 -25.87
CA ILE A 35 -3.63 21.80 -25.90
C ILE A 35 -3.19 20.88 -24.74
N CYS A 36 -3.67 21.13 -23.53
CA CYS A 36 -3.35 20.32 -22.35
C CYS A 36 -3.73 18.84 -22.51
N ARG A 37 -4.84 18.52 -23.20
CA ARG A 37 -5.26 17.12 -23.45
C ARG A 37 -4.25 16.32 -24.27
N HIS A 38 -3.47 16.99 -25.12
CA HIS A 38 -2.45 16.34 -25.96
C HIS A 38 -1.08 16.22 -25.28
N LEU A 39 -0.93 16.80 -24.08
CA LEU A 39 0.34 16.76 -23.34
C LEU A 39 0.48 15.47 -22.53
N LYS A 40 1.72 15.02 -22.35
CA LYS A 40 2.02 13.93 -21.42
C LYS A 40 1.85 14.44 -19.98
N ALA A 41 1.53 13.53 -19.05
CA ALA A 41 1.38 13.86 -17.63
C ALA A 41 2.59 14.62 -17.03
N GLY A 42 3.81 14.28 -17.46
CA GLY A 42 5.02 14.99 -17.02
C GLY A 42 5.08 16.45 -17.49
N ASP A 43 4.60 16.73 -18.71
CA ASP A 43 4.55 18.09 -19.25
C ASP A 43 3.41 18.90 -18.62
N LEU A 44 2.26 18.26 -18.36
CA LEU A 44 1.17 18.85 -17.57
C LEU A 44 1.61 19.24 -16.16
N ALA A 45 2.37 18.37 -15.48
CA ALA A 45 2.93 18.68 -14.16
C ALA A 45 3.86 19.91 -14.20
N ARG A 46 4.65 20.06 -15.27
CA ARG A 46 5.53 21.22 -15.47
C ARG A 46 4.75 22.49 -15.76
N LEU A 47 3.66 22.44 -16.52
CA LEU A 47 2.80 23.60 -16.74
C LEU A 47 2.18 24.11 -15.44
N CYS A 48 1.83 23.21 -14.51
CA CYS A 48 1.24 23.59 -13.23
C CYS A 48 2.16 24.48 -12.37
N VAL A 49 3.48 24.48 -12.59
CA VAL A 49 4.40 25.30 -11.78
C VAL A 49 4.78 26.63 -12.44
N GLN A 50 4.31 26.90 -13.67
CA GLN A 50 4.71 28.09 -14.42
C GLN A 50 3.85 29.31 -14.14
N ASP A 51 2.54 29.12 -13.94
CA ASP A 51 1.57 30.21 -13.84
C ASP A 51 0.32 29.76 -13.08
N THR A 52 -0.37 30.68 -12.38
CA THR A 52 -1.58 30.37 -11.58
C THR A 52 -2.76 29.94 -12.44
N GLN A 53 -3.00 30.59 -13.58
CA GLN A 53 -4.07 30.21 -14.51
C GLN A 53 -3.81 28.82 -15.09
N LEU A 54 -2.55 28.55 -15.46
CA LEU A 54 -2.15 27.22 -15.93
C LEU A 54 -2.23 26.17 -14.82
N TYR A 55 -1.93 26.53 -13.56
CA TYR A 55 -2.08 25.64 -12.41
C TYR A 55 -3.53 25.23 -12.16
N GLU A 56 -4.47 26.17 -12.30
CA GLU A 56 -5.91 25.91 -12.15
C GLU A 56 -6.43 25.06 -13.31
N LEU A 57 -6.15 25.47 -14.55
CA LEU A 57 -6.61 24.76 -15.76
C LEU A 57 -6.00 23.36 -15.85
N ALA A 58 -4.68 23.24 -15.70
CA ALA A 58 -4.00 21.96 -15.69
C ALA A 58 -4.28 21.17 -14.42
N GLY A 59 -5.03 21.70 -13.44
CA GLY A 59 -5.52 20.98 -12.26
C GLY A 59 -6.83 20.22 -12.48
N GLU A 60 -7.47 20.41 -13.63
CA GLU A 60 -8.79 19.85 -13.91
C GLU A 60 -8.81 18.32 -13.97
N ARG A 61 -9.93 17.75 -13.51
CA ARG A 61 -10.11 16.31 -13.37
C ARG A 61 -10.01 15.56 -14.70
N ASP A 62 -10.61 16.09 -15.75
CA ASP A 62 -10.68 15.44 -17.07
C ASP A 62 -9.30 15.28 -17.72
N LEU A 63 -8.31 16.10 -17.33
CA LEU A 63 -6.92 15.98 -17.77
C LEU A 63 -6.17 14.84 -17.07
N TRP A 64 -6.30 14.69 -15.75
CA TRP A 64 -5.51 13.72 -14.97
C TRP A 64 -6.14 12.33 -14.85
N GLN A 65 -7.48 12.25 -14.87
CA GLN A 65 -8.19 10.99 -14.73
C GLN A 65 -7.74 9.96 -15.80
N PRO A 66 -7.63 10.29 -17.10
CA PRO A 66 -7.17 9.33 -18.12
C PRO A 66 -5.77 8.76 -17.84
N PHE A 67 -4.84 9.57 -17.34
CA PHE A 67 -3.49 9.10 -17.00
C PHE A 67 -3.49 8.15 -15.81
N CYS A 68 -4.29 8.44 -14.79
CA CYS A 68 -4.45 7.58 -13.63
C CYS A 68 -5.03 6.22 -14.04
N VAL A 69 -6.13 6.28 -14.78
CA VAL A 69 -6.84 5.11 -15.29
C VAL A 69 -5.91 4.28 -16.19
N ALA A 70 -5.24 4.87 -17.17
CA ALA A 70 -4.31 4.16 -18.05
C ALA A 70 -3.15 3.48 -17.30
N LYS A 71 -2.64 4.11 -16.22
CA LYS A 71 -1.49 3.59 -15.47
C LYS A 71 -1.86 2.46 -14.49
N TRP A 72 -3.00 2.55 -13.82
CA TRP A 72 -3.37 1.64 -12.73
C TRP A 72 -4.58 0.74 -13.01
N GLN A 73 -5.33 0.96 -14.09
CA GLN A 73 -6.44 0.07 -14.50
C GLN A 73 -5.96 -1.15 -15.29
N GLN A 74 -4.74 -1.14 -15.83
CA GLN A 74 -4.19 -2.27 -16.62
C GLN A 74 -3.86 -3.52 -15.79
N CYS A 75 -4.07 -3.51 -14.47
CA CYS A 75 -3.97 -4.74 -13.71
C CYS A 75 -5.26 -5.55 -13.92
N ASP A 76 -5.16 -6.60 -14.73
CA ASP A 76 -6.19 -7.57 -15.18
C ASP A 76 -7.01 -8.27 -14.07
N THR A 77 -7.00 -7.77 -12.85
CA THR A 77 -7.89 -8.24 -11.77
C THR A 77 -9.35 -7.92 -12.11
N PRO A 78 -10.19 -8.93 -12.40
CA PRO A 78 -11.60 -8.73 -12.70
C PRO A 78 -12.29 -8.05 -11.51
N GLY A 79 -13.03 -6.97 -11.77
CA GLY A 79 -13.72 -6.19 -10.72
C GLY A 79 -12.90 -5.07 -10.08
N SER A 80 -11.68 -4.81 -10.55
CA SER A 80 -10.83 -3.72 -10.04
C SER A 80 -11.25 -2.35 -10.59
N LEU A 81 -12.39 -1.83 -10.14
CA LEU A 81 -12.68 -0.39 -10.12
C LEU A 81 -12.08 0.26 -8.85
N LEU A 82 -10.96 -0.27 -8.37
CA LEU A 82 -10.35 0.09 -7.10
C LEU A 82 -9.39 1.27 -7.24
N MET A 83 -9.76 2.30 -7.99
CA MET A 83 -9.14 3.60 -7.82
C MET A 83 -10.12 4.47 -7.08
N SER A 84 -9.88 4.69 -5.79
CA SER A 84 -10.72 5.57 -4.97
C SER A 84 -10.10 6.97 -4.92
N PRO A 85 -10.47 7.89 -5.83
CA PRO A 85 -9.99 9.27 -5.76
C PRO A 85 -10.45 9.98 -4.48
N ALA A 86 -11.46 9.43 -3.78
CA ALA A 86 -11.93 9.90 -2.48
C ALA A 86 -10.80 9.98 -1.43
N ILE A 87 -9.81 9.08 -1.48
CA ILE A 87 -8.62 9.14 -0.58
C ILE A 87 -7.87 10.48 -0.75
N TYR A 88 -7.94 11.07 -1.94
CA TYR A 88 -7.30 12.31 -2.33
C TYR A 88 -8.31 13.46 -2.51
N ASN A 89 -9.48 13.39 -1.87
CA ASN A 89 -10.54 14.40 -1.97
C ASN A 89 -10.94 14.69 -3.43
N ASP A 90 -11.02 13.64 -4.26
CA ASP A 90 -11.30 13.72 -5.69
C ASP A 90 -10.29 14.53 -6.52
N ASN A 91 -9.11 14.82 -5.95
CA ASN A 91 -8.01 15.51 -6.63
C ASN A 91 -7.12 14.51 -7.40
N TRP A 92 -7.48 14.29 -8.67
CA TRP A 92 -6.77 13.37 -9.56
C TRP A 92 -5.31 13.76 -9.80
N ARG A 93 -4.98 15.06 -9.82
CA ARG A 93 -3.59 15.52 -9.95
C ARG A 93 -2.76 15.13 -8.73
N ALA A 94 -3.29 15.36 -7.53
CA ALA A 94 -2.62 15.00 -6.29
C ALA A 94 -2.44 13.49 -6.19
N LEU A 95 -3.46 12.72 -6.58
CA LEU A 95 -3.39 11.26 -6.67
C LEU A 95 -2.28 10.82 -7.62
N TYR A 96 -2.28 11.34 -8.86
CA TYR A 96 -1.27 10.98 -9.86
C TYR A 96 0.14 11.29 -9.35
N SER A 97 0.34 12.51 -8.85
CA SER A 97 1.63 12.99 -8.38
C SER A 97 2.16 12.16 -7.21
N ALA A 98 1.30 11.84 -6.24
CA ALA A 98 1.68 11.05 -5.07
C ALA A 98 2.07 9.61 -5.45
N ARG A 99 1.36 9.01 -6.41
CA ARG A 99 1.53 7.59 -6.76
C ARG A 99 2.46 7.35 -7.95
N MET A 100 2.84 8.38 -8.70
CA MET A 100 3.62 8.23 -9.94
C MET A 100 4.96 7.52 -9.71
N SER A 101 5.63 7.81 -8.59
CA SER A 101 6.91 7.21 -8.21
C SER A 101 6.78 5.85 -7.52
N MET A 102 5.57 5.43 -7.16
CA MET A 102 5.35 4.17 -6.46
C MET A 102 5.38 2.98 -7.43
N PRO A 103 5.80 1.79 -6.96
CA PRO A 103 5.60 0.55 -7.71
C PRO A 103 4.11 0.37 -8.04
N PRO A 104 3.73 -0.01 -9.27
CA PRO A 104 2.33 0.00 -9.73
C PRO A 104 1.40 -0.88 -8.89
N GLY A 105 1.91 -1.98 -8.34
CA GLY A 105 1.13 -2.88 -7.48
C GLY A 105 0.78 -2.31 -6.10
N LEU A 106 1.57 -1.37 -5.57
CA LEU A 106 1.37 -0.86 -4.20
C LEU A 106 0.08 -0.03 -4.07
N PRO A 107 -0.17 1.00 -4.90
CA PRO A 107 -1.42 1.75 -4.85
C PRO A 107 -2.67 0.87 -4.97
N ILE A 108 -2.62 -0.14 -5.85
CA ILE A 108 -3.74 -1.06 -6.10
C ILE A 108 -4.01 -1.90 -4.85
N CYS A 109 -2.97 -2.42 -4.20
CA CYS A 109 -3.12 -3.20 -2.97
C CYS A 109 -3.64 -2.33 -1.81
N VAL A 110 -3.21 -1.06 -1.72
CA VAL A 110 -3.70 -0.12 -0.69
C VAL A 110 -5.18 0.19 -0.92
N ASP A 111 -5.58 0.48 -2.15
CA ASP A 111 -6.97 0.74 -2.50
C ASP A 111 -7.85 -0.50 -2.25
N LYS A 112 -7.36 -1.69 -2.61
CA LYS A 112 -8.02 -2.97 -2.30
C LYS A 112 -8.20 -3.14 -0.80
N LEU A 113 -7.15 -2.96 -0.01
CA LEU A 113 -7.20 -3.09 1.45
C LEU A 113 -8.25 -2.14 2.06
N HIS A 114 -8.25 -0.88 1.63
CA HIS A 114 -9.21 0.11 2.10
C HIS A 114 -10.65 -0.22 1.67
N ALA A 115 -10.88 -0.65 0.42
CA ALA A 115 -12.19 -1.06 -0.05
C ALA A 115 -12.74 -2.29 0.70
N LEU A 116 -11.88 -3.27 1.01
CA LEU A 116 -12.23 -4.45 1.82
C LEU A 116 -12.60 -4.04 3.24
N GLN A 117 -11.87 -3.09 3.83
CA GLN A 117 -12.21 -2.51 5.14
C GLN A 117 -13.59 -1.84 5.12
N LEU A 118 -13.89 -1.00 4.12
CA LEU A 118 -15.19 -0.36 3.98
C LEU A 118 -16.33 -1.38 3.80
N SER A 119 -16.07 -2.42 3.02
CA SER A 119 -17.03 -3.52 2.80
C SER A 119 -17.27 -4.32 4.08
N ALA A 120 -16.23 -4.58 4.86
CA ALA A 120 -16.34 -5.25 6.16
C ALA A 120 -17.14 -4.40 7.16
N ALA A 121 -16.89 -3.09 7.20
CA ALA A 121 -17.65 -2.15 8.05
C ALA A 121 -19.15 -2.11 7.71
N ALA A 122 -19.51 -2.33 6.44
CA ALA A 122 -20.90 -2.40 5.98
C ALA A 122 -21.55 -3.78 6.17
N THR A 123 -20.79 -4.81 6.56
CA THR A 123 -21.25 -6.20 6.60
C THR A 123 -21.46 -6.67 8.03
N GLN A 124 -22.57 -7.37 8.29
CA GLN A 124 -22.86 -7.98 9.60
C GLN A 124 -22.52 -9.48 9.67
N SER A 125 -22.23 -10.12 8.53
CA SER A 125 -21.93 -11.55 8.46
C SER A 125 -20.46 -11.84 8.77
N GLY A 126 -20.21 -12.56 9.88
CA GLY A 126 -18.85 -12.92 10.30
C GLY A 126 -18.07 -13.75 9.26
N THR A 127 -18.73 -14.61 8.49
CA THR A 127 -18.08 -15.41 7.44
C THR A 127 -17.60 -14.54 6.28
N ILE A 128 -18.38 -13.53 5.89
CA ILE A 128 -17.99 -12.57 4.86
C ILE A 128 -16.83 -11.71 5.37
N VAL A 129 -16.91 -11.20 6.61
CA VAL A 129 -15.83 -10.41 7.23
C VAL A 129 -14.52 -11.19 7.25
N GLN A 130 -14.56 -12.47 7.60
CA GLN A 130 -13.38 -13.34 7.60
C GLN A 130 -12.77 -13.53 6.21
N ARG A 131 -13.60 -13.68 5.17
CA ARG A 131 -13.14 -13.73 3.78
C ARG A 131 -12.49 -12.41 3.36
N LEU A 132 -13.13 -11.28 3.66
CA LEU A 132 -12.59 -9.94 3.37
C LEU A 132 -11.26 -9.69 4.08
N PHE A 133 -11.12 -10.16 5.32
CA PHE A 133 -9.86 -10.10 6.06
C PHE A 133 -8.77 -10.95 5.41
N THR A 134 -9.10 -12.17 4.96
CA THR A 134 -8.16 -13.04 4.24
C THR A 134 -7.62 -12.37 2.98
N GLU A 135 -8.49 -11.73 2.19
CA GLU A 135 -8.07 -10.95 1.02
C GLU A 135 -7.25 -9.70 1.39
N SER A 136 -7.57 -9.07 2.53
CA SER A 136 -6.82 -7.93 3.07
C SER A 136 -5.39 -8.32 3.42
N MET A 137 -5.19 -9.51 3.99
CA MET A 137 -3.85 -10.02 4.32
C MET A 137 -3.01 -10.34 3.08
N GLN A 138 -3.64 -10.77 1.98
CA GLN A 138 -2.94 -10.92 0.69
C GLN A 138 -2.47 -9.57 0.14
N ALA A 139 -3.32 -8.54 0.20
CA ALA A 139 -2.94 -7.18 -0.20
C ALA A 139 -1.82 -6.63 0.71
N LEU A 140 -1.92 -6.86 2.03
CA LEU A 140 -0.90 -6.47 3.00
C LEU A 140 0.46 -7.09 2.70
N PHE A 141 0.50 -8.37 2.32
CA PHE A 141 1.75 -9.03 1.94
C PHE A 141 2.45 -8.29 0.79
N SER A 142 1.71 -7.99 -0.29
CA SER A 142 2.23 -7.25 -1.44
C SER A 142 2.71 -5.84 -1.07
N ILE A 143 1.97 -5.12 -0.22
CA ILE A 143 2.37 -3.81 0.29
C ILE A 143 3.67 -3.93 1.10
N GLY A 144 3.75 -4.91 2.00
CA GLY A 144 4.91 -5.14 2.85
C GLY A 144 6.17 -5.44 2.05
N LEU A 145 6.07 -6.23 0.97
CA LEU A 145 7.19 -6.48 0.05
C LEU A 145 7.67 -5.17 -0.61
N ALA A 146 6.76 -4.38 -1.17
CA ALA A 146 7.10 -3.12 -1.84
C ALA A 146 7.76 -2.11 -0.87
N VAL A 147 7.21 -1.96 0.34
CA VAL A 147 7.73 -1.04 1.38
C VAL A 147 9.08 -1.52 1.93
N ASN A 148 9.33 -2.83 1.96
CA ASN A 148 10.63 -3.33 2.40
C ASN A 148 11.70 -3.16 1.30
N GLN A 149 11.33 -3.23 0.02
CA GLN A 149 12.23 -2.89 -1.10
C GLN A 149 12.55 -1.39 -1.12
N ASP A 150 11.56 -0.54 -0.89
CA ASP A 150 11.71 0.91 -0.82
C ASP A 150 11.16 1.47 0.49
N LYS A 151 12.07 1.70 1.44
CA LYS A 151 11.74 2.21 2.77
C LYS A 151 11.19 3.64 2.74
N THR A 152 11.42 4.42 1.67
CA THR A 152 10.89 5.79 1.56
C THR A 152 9.35 5.79 1.51
N LEU A 153 8.76 4.69 1.04
CA LEU A 153 7.31 4.50 0.98
C LEU A 153 6.66 4.50 2.37
N LYS A 154 7.40 4.26 3.46
CA LYS A 154 6.87 4.36 4.83
C LYS A 154 6.37 5.76 5.18
N ALA A 155 6.93 6.81 4.57
CA ALA A 155 6.49 8.18 4.80
C ALA A 155 5.26 8.56 3.95
N SER A 156 4.91 7.74 2.95
CA SER A 156 3.85 8.03 2.00
C SER A 156 2.46 8.07 2.64
N ARG A 157 1.54 8.81 2.02
CA ARG A 157 0.13 8.86 2.42
C ARG A 157 -0.53 7.48 2.30
N ASP A 158 -0.24 6.74 1.23
CA ASP A 158 -0.79 5.40 0.99
C ASP A 158 -0.37 4.38 2.06
N TYR A 159 0.90 4.41 2.52
CA TYR A 159 1.31 3.54 3.63
C TYR A 159 0.62 3.92 4.94
N LYS A 160 0.45 5.22 5.23
CA LYS A 160 -0.33 5.67 6.40
C LYS A 160 -1.78 5.23 6.33
N LEU A 161 -2.40 5.25 5.15
CA LEU A 161 -3.74 4.71 4.93
C LEU A 161 -3.79 3.20 5.19
N CYS A 162 -2.81 2.45 4.69
CA CYS A 162 -2.66 1.02 5.01
C CYS A 162 -2.61 0.79 6.52
N LEU A 163 -1.77 1.53 7.26
CA LEU A 163 -1.71 1.41 8.72
C LEU A 163 -3.05 1.70 9.39
N ALA A 164 -3.76 2.75 8.95
CA ALA A 164 -5.09 3.08 9.47
C ALA A 164 -6.09 1.94 9.26
N SER A 165 -6.09 1.30 8.08
CA SER A 165 -6.94 0.14 7.80
C SER A 165 -6.59 -1.07 8.67
N LEU A 166 -5.30 -1.33 8.93
CA LEU A 166 -4.88 -2.43 9.80
C LEU A 166 -5.26 -2.20 11.27
N ILE A 167 -5.09 -0.97 11.77
CA ILE A 167 -5.53 -0.59 13.12
C ILE A 167 -7.04 -0.79 13.26
N TRP A 168 -7.81 -0.43 12.23
CA TRP A 168 -9.25 -0.67 12.22
C TRP A 168 -9.58 -2.16 12.37
N TRP A 169 -8.91 -3.03 11.61
CA TRP A 169 -9.08 -4.49 11.74
C TRP A 169 -8.74 -5.00 13.15
N LEU A 170 -7.61 -4.56 13.72
CA LEU A 170 -7.17 -4.93 15.08
C LEU A 170 -8.17 -4.49 16.16
N ARG A 171 -8.81 -3.34 15.97
CA ARG A 171 -9.74 -2.76 16.94
C ARG A 171 -11.15 -3.33 16.82
N THR A 172 -11.64 -3.50 15.60
CA THR A 172 -13.05 -3.83 15.36
C THR A 172 -13.28 -5.33 15.22
N HIS A 173 -12.31 -6.09 14.73
CA HIS A 173 -12.44 -7.52 14.46
C HIS A 173 -11.21 -8.34 14.91
N PRO A 174 -10.81 -8.28 16.20
CA PRO A 174 -9.67 -9.07 16.69
C PRO A 174 -9.84 -10.59 16.50
N GLU A 175 -11.09 -11.08 16.51
CA GLU A 175 -11.43 -12.49 16.33
C GLU A 175 -11.07 -13.04 14.95
N VAL A 176 -11.21 -12.26 13.87
CA VAL A 176 -10.91 -12.75 12.52
C VAL A 176 -9.41 -12.85 12.28
N ILE A 177 -8.61 -12.07 13.00
CA ILE A 177 -7.13 -12.12 12.97
C ILE A 177 -6.66 -13.46 13.56
N ILE A 178 -7.17 -13.79 14.75
CA ILE A 178 -6.87 -15.07 15.40
C ILE A 178 -7.38 -16.24 14.55
N ALA A 179 -8.58 -16.13 14.00
CA ALA A 179 -9.14 -17.15 13.12
C ALA A 179 -8.28 -17.36 11.86
N TYR A 180 -7.73 -16.30 11.27
CA TYR A 180 -6.83 -16.38 10.11
C TYR A 180 -5.53 -17.13 10.41
N VAL A 181 -4.93 -16.91 11.59
CA VAL A 181 -3.71 -17.64 12.01
C VAL A 181 -4.03 -19.12 12.19
N ARG A 182 -5.14 -19.44 12.87
CA ARG A 182 -5.60 -20.81 13.08
C ARG A 182 -5.96 -21.52 11.78
N GLN A 183 -6.60 -20.83 10.84
CA GLN A 183 -6.87 -21.35 9.50
C GLN A 183 -5.60 -21.57 8.70
N THR A 184 -4.60 -20.70 8.84
CA THR A 184 -3.29 -20.89 8.21
C THR A 184 -2.62 -22.14 8.78
N ASN A 185 -2.70 -22.36 10.10
CA ASN A 185 -2.20 -23.57 10.73
C ASN A 185 -2.96 -24.84 10.34
N ALA A 186 -4.30 -24.76 10.22
CA ALA A 186 -5.10 -25.89 9.75
C ALA A 186 -4.79 -26.24 8.28
N ALA A 187 -4.70 -25.24 7.40
CA ALA A 187 -4.38 -25.42 5.99
C ALA A 187 -2.99 -26.04 5.77
N LEU A 188 -2.06 -25.78 6.69
CA LEU A 188 -0.72 -26.39 6.70
C LEU A 188 -0.77 -27.90 6.96
N GLN A 189 -1.78 -28.39 7.70
CA GLN A 189 -1.97 -29.81 8.00
C GLN A 189 -2.75 -30.56 6.92
N GLU A 190 -3.23 -29.86 5.89
CA GLU A 190 -3.94 -30.48 4.77
C GLU A 190 -2.95 -31.18 3.83
N TYR A 191 -2.78 -32.49 4.07
CA TYR A 191 -1.96 -33.38 3.27
C TYR A 191 -2.81 -34.17 2.28
N ASP A 192 -2.44 -34.13 1.00
CA ASP A 192 -3.05 -34.97 -0.02
C ASP A 192 -2.14 -36.16 -0.32
N MET A 193 -2.60 -37.33 0.11
CA MET A 193 -1.89 -38.59 -0.09
C MET A 193 -1.75 -38.98 -1.56
N TRP A 194 -2.59 -38.45 -2.45
CA TRP A 194 -2.55 -38.76 -3.87
C TRP A 194 -1.54 -37.91 -4.64
N SER A 195 -1.42 -36.63 -4.30
CA SER A 195 -0.37 -35.75 -4.83
C SER A 195 0.96 -35.81 -4.06
N SER A 196 1.02 -36.62 -2.99
CA SER A 196 2.20 -36.80 -2.13
C SER A 196 2.74 -35.45 -1.60
N GLY A 197 1.85 -34.57 -1.15
CA GLY A 197 2.23 -33.23 -0.75
C GLY A 197 1.20 -32.46 0.07
N PHE A 198 1.67 -31.36 0.66
CA PHE A 198 0.84 -30.43 1.42
C PHE A 198 0.14 -29.46 0.47
N VAL A 199 -1.19 -29.58 0.35
CA VAL A 199 -2.02 -28.93 -0.68
C VAL A 199 -1.84 -27.41 -0.67
N ASN A 200 -1.83 -26.82 0.52
CA ASN A 200 -1.82 -25.37 0.67
C ASN A 200 -0.41 -24.79 0.89
N TRP A 201 0.64 -25.60 0.81
CA TRP A 201 1.99 -25.19 1.19
C TRP A 201 2.44 -23.93 0.46
N ALA A 202 2.13 -23.79 -0.83
CA ALA A 202 2.51 -22.61 -1.62
C ALA A 202 1.98 -21.27 -1.05
N GLN A 203 0.90 -21.30 -0.26
CA GLN A 203 0.31 -20.10 0.34
C GLN A 203 0.78 -19.83 1.78
N ILE A 204 1.22 -20.85 2.53
CA ILE A 204 1.62 -20.70 3.94
C ILE A 204 2.73 -19.65 4.10
N PRO A 205 3.81 -19.67 3.28
CA PRO A 205 4.82 -18.61 3.17
C PRO A 205 4.29 -17.17 3.20
N SER A 206 3.33 -16.86 2.34
CA SER A 206 2.79 -15.50 2.19
C SER A 206 1.85 -15.15 3.33
N ARG A 207 1.01 -16.09 3.77
CA ARG A 207 0.07 -15.86 4.88
C ARG A 207 0.78 -15.51 6.18
N ARG A 208 1.81 -16.27 6.55
CA ARG A 208 2.59 -16.01 7.77
C ARG A 208 3.45 -14.75 7.65
N SER A 209 3.95 -14.43 6.46
CA SER A 209 4.63 -13.15 6.23
C SER A 209 3.70 -11.96 6.36
N ALA A 210 2.45 -12.08 5.90
CA ALA A 210 1.42 -11.07 6.12
C ALA A 210 1.14 -10.85 7.62
N ILE A 211 1.12 -11.92 8.42
CA ILE A 211 0.98 -11.83 9.89
C ILE A 211 2.17 -11.06 10.50
N ALA A 212 3.40 -11.29 10.06
CA ALA A 212 4.56 -10.55 10.53
C ALA A 212 4.47 -9.04 10.17
N PHE A 213 4.01 -8.71 8.96
CA PHE A 213 3.75 -7.32 8.57
C PHE A 213 2.66 -6.66 9.43
N LEU A 214 1.58 -7.40 9.75
CA LEU A 214 0.53 -6.93 10.65
C LEU A 214 1.07 -6.64 12.05
N GLN A 215 1.87 -7.55 12.62
CA GLN A 215 2.50 -7.35 13.94
C GLN A 215 3.41 -6.11 13.94
N ALA A 216 4.25 -5.96 12.91
CA ALA A 216 5.11 -4.78 12.77
C ALA A 216 4.31 -3.47 12.65
N ALA A 217 3.21 -3.49 11.88
CA ALA A 217 2.31 -2.34 11.76
C ALA A 217 1.66 -1.98 13.10
N ALA A 218 1.15 -2.96 13.84
CA ALA A 218 0.53 -2.77 15.15
C ALA A 218 1.50 -2.14 16.16
N CYS A 219 2.74 -2.63 16.21
CA CYS A 219 3.79 -2.08 17.08
C CYS A 219 4.14 -0.62 16.73
N SER A 220 4.03 -0.23 15.46
CA SER A 220 4.36 1.13 15.01
C SER A 220 3.27 2.17 15.29
N ALA A 221 2.02 1.73 15.40
CA ALA A 221 0.88 2.63 15.54
C ALA A 221 0.69 3.04 17.01
N GLN A 222 0.30 2.08 17.87
CA GLN A 222 0.01 2.28 19.30
C GLN A 222 0.09 0.93 20.03
N PRO A 223 1.28 0.53 20.53
CA PRO A 223 1.49 -0.83 21.03
C PRO A 223 0.65 -1.20 22.27
N TRP A 224 0.26 -0.22 23.09
CA TRP A 224 -0.48 -0.48 24.33
C TRP A 224 -1.96 -0.81 24.12
N GLU A 225 -2.61 -0.31 23.06
CA GLU A 225 -4.05 -0.55 22.82
C GLU A 225 -4.34 -2.02 22.49
N HIS A 226 -3.33 -2.74 22.00
CA HIS A 226 -3.47 -4.09 21.47
C HIS A 226 -2.58 -5.12 22.17
N ALA A 227 -2.01 -4.80 23.34
CA ALA A 227 -1.01 -5.65 24.00
C ALA A 227 -1.51 -7.10 24.25
N SER A 228 -2.74 -7.27 24.75
CA SER A 228 -3.31 -8.60 25.00
C SER A 228 -3.56 -9.40 23.73
N LEU A 229 -4.02 -8.74 22.66
CA LEU A 229 -4.20 -9.33 21.34
C LEU A 229 -2.86 -9.72 20.73
N LEU A 230 -1.85 -8.86 20.81
CA LEU A 230 -0.51 -9.10 20.28
C LEU A 230 0.17 -10.26 21.01
N GLN A 231 0.04 -10.33 22.34
CA GLN A 231 0.55 -11.47 23.12
C GLN A 231 -0.12 -12.78 22.71
N ARG A 232 -1.45 -12.78 22.56
CA ARG A 232 -2.19 -13.97 22.08
C ARG A 232 -1.78 -14.35 20.66
N LEU A 233 -1.63 -13.36 19.79
CA LEU A 233 -1.19 -13.55 18.41
C LEU A 233 0.22 -14.13 18.37
N GLU A 234 1.13 -13.67 19.23
CA GLU A 234 2.48 -14.21 19.36
C GLU A 234 2.49 -15.69 19.75
N ILE A 235 1.62 -16.10 20.68
CA ILE A 235 1.45 -17.51 21.05
C ILE A 235 0.96 -18.35 19.85
N ASP A 236 -0.14 -17.93 19.21
CA ASP A 236 -0.72 -18.66 18.05
C ASP A 236 0.26 -18.71 16.87
N VAL A 237 1.05 -17.64 16.68
CA VAL A 237 2.13 -17.58 15.68
C VAL A 237 3.29 -18.51 16.03
N GLY A 238 3.66 -18.62 17.31
CA GLY A 238 4.68 -19.58 17.77
C GLY A 238 4.27 -21.03 17.48
N HIS A 239 3.00 -21.37 17.68
CA HIS A 239 2.46 -22.68 17.29
C HIS A 239 2.52 -22.90 15.78
N LEU A 240 2.13 -21.90 14.98
CA LEU A 240 2.23 -21.97 13.52
C LEU A 240 3.68 -22.16 13.06
N ASP A 241 4.63 -21.43 13.64
CA ASP A 241 6.06 -21.56 13.33
C ASP A 241 6.61 -22.95 13.68
N TYR A 242 6.16 -23.54 14.79
CA TYR A 242 6.49 -24.93 15.14
C TYR A 242 5.92 -25.92 14.11
N SER A 243 4.65 -25.79 13.75
CA SER A 243 4.02 -26.68 12.76
C SER A 243 4.66 -26.58 11.38
N ILE A 244 5.07 -25.38 10.96
CA ILE A 244 5.78 -25.16 9.69
C ILE A 244 7.09 -25.94 9.68
N ARG A 245 7.86 -25.90 10.78
CA ARG A 245 9.12 -26.66 10.90
C ARG A 245 8.90 -28.16 10.89
N SER A 246 7.85 -28.65 11.55
CA SER A 246 7.48 -30.08 11.51
C SER A 246 7.23 -30.54 10.07
N VAL A 247 6.43 -29.77 9.32
CA VAL A 247 6.14 -30.05 7.91
C VAL A 247 7.39 -30.00 7.04
N GLU A 248 8.30 -29.06 7.29
CA GLU A 248 9.61 -28.97 6.63
C GLU A 248 10.49 -30.20 6.88
N GLU A 249 10.47 -30.73 8.10
CA GLU A 249 11.23 -31.94 8.46
C GLU A 249 10.64 -33.21 7.83
N GLU A 250 9.32 -33.26 7.62
CA GLU A 250 8.60 -34.42 7.07
C GLU A 250 8.60 -34.48 5.53
N SER A 251 8.90 -33.39 4.84
CA SER A 251 8.74 -33.29 3.39
C SER A 251 10.06 -33.06 2.65
N GLU A 252 10.30 -33.89 1.63
CA GLU A 252 11.51 -33.80 0.81
C GLU A 252 11.49 -32.63 -0.20
N ASN A 253 10.31 -32.05 -0.51
CA ASN A 253 10.14 -31.10 -1.62
C ASN A 253 9.19 -29.94 -1.32
N LEU A 254 9.57 -29.06 -0.39
CA LEU A 254 8.81 -27.85 -0.04
C LEU A 254 9.35 -26.56 -0.68
N GLY A 255 10.18 -26.67 -1.72
CA GLY A 255 10.83 -25.51 -2.34
C GLY A 255 9.83 -24.49 -2.87
N VAL A 256 9.71 -23.33 -2.20
CA VAL A 256 8.93 -22.19 -2.68
C VAL A 256 9.88 -21.03 -2.95
N ARG A 257 9.78 -20.43 -4.14
CA ARG A 257 10.59 -19.27 -4.53
C ARG A 257 10.31 -18.09 -3.58
N ILE A 258 11.36 -17.54 -2.98
CA ILE A 258 11.27 -16.33 -2.17
C ILE A 258 11.01 -15.13 -3.10
N PRO A 259 9.94 -14.37 -2.91
CA PRO A 259 9.73 -13.14 -3.66
C PRO A 259 10.74 -12.07 -3.25
N ALA A 260 11.10 -11.19 -4.19
CA ALA A 260 11.95 -10.04 -3.88
C ALA A 260 11.29 -9.15 -2.82
N GLY A 261 12.08 -8.64 -1.87
CA GLY A 261 11.57 -7.74 -0.82
C GLY A 261 11.12 -8.41 0.47
N VAL A 262 11.22 -9.73 0.62
CA VAL A 262 11.02 -10.37 1.92
C VAL A 262 12.15 -9.94 2.88
N PRO A 263 11.85 -9.43 4.09
CA PRO A 263 12.88 -9.10 5.08
C PRO A 263 13.69 -10.32 5.49
N ALA A 264 15.00 -10.18 5.73
CA ALA A 264 15.83 -11.29 6.22
C ALA A 264 15.38 -11.83 7.60
N ALA A 265 14.71 -10.99 8.39
CA ALA A 265 14.11 -11.39 9.66
C ALA A 265 12.82 -12.20 9.50
N HIS A 266 12.21 -12.25 8.32
CA HIS A 266 11.02 -13.06 8.09
C HIS A 266 11.39 -14.54 7.99
N TRP A 267 10.56 -15.38 8.59
CA TRP A 267 10.69 -16.83 8.61
C TRP A 267 10.92 -17.47 7.21
N TRP A 268 10.31 -16.93 6.15
CA TRP A 268 10.49 -17.41 4.77
C TRP A 268 11.97 -17.40 4.34
N PHE A 269 12.75 -16.42 4.81
CA PHE A 269 14.18 -16.35 4.49
C PHE A 269 14.96 -17.59 5.01
N TRP A 270 14.49 -18.24 6.07
CA TRP A 270 15.17 -19.36 6.70
C TRP A 270 14.86 -20.72 6.06
N LEU A 271 13.73 -20.85 5.34
CA LEU A 271 13.35 -22.07 4.60
C LEU A 271 14.32 -22.42 3.46
N SER A 272 14.98 -21.41 2.89
CA SER A 272 15.79 -21.55 1.67
C SER A 272 17.27 -21.87 1.93
N GLY A 273 17.74 -21.67 3.17
CA GLY A 273 19.13 -21.93 3.55
C GLY A 273 19.52 -23.41 3.56
N ARG A 274 18.55 -24.34 3.53
CA ARG A 274 18.80 -25.79 3.57
C ARG A 274 18.74 -26.50 2.20
N VAL A 275 18.16 -25.86 1.18
CA VAL A 275 17.91 -26.50 -0.14
C VAL A 275 19.12 -26.41 -1.09
N THR A 276 20.13 -25.59 -0.81
CA THR A 276 21.33 -25.46 -1.68
C THR A 276 22.48 -26.40 -1.32
N SER A 277 22.32 -27.29 -0.34
CA SER A 277 23.29 -28.37 -0.07
C SER A 277 23.00 -29.63 -0.92
N THR A 278 22.52 -29.47 -2.16
CA THR A 278 22.60 -30.53 -3.14
C THR A 278 24.05 -30.59 -3.64
N ARG A 279 24.75 -31.58 -3.08
CA ARG A 279 25.97 -32.20 -3.60
C ARG A 279 26.04 -32.02 -5.13
N SER A 280 27.04 -31.29 -5.58
CA SER A 280 27.68 -31.57 -6.86
C SER A 280 28.14 -33.02 -6.82
N CYS A 281 27.37 -33.91 -7.46
CA CYS A 281 27.86 -35.20 -7.93
C CYS A 281 28.51 -35.01 -9.30
#